data_AF-A0A2S3QP76-F1
#
_entry.id   AF-A0A2S3QP76-F1
#
_cell.length_a   1.000
_cell.length_b   1.000
_cell.length_c   1.000
_cell.angle_alpha   90.00
_cell.angle_beta   90.00
_cell.angle_gamma   90.00
#
_symmetry.space_group_name_H-M   'P 1'
#
loop_
_entity.id
_entity.type
_entity.pdbx_description
1 polymer ?
#
loop_
_entity_poly.entity_id
_entity_poly.type
_entity_poly.pdbx_seq_one_letter_code
_entity_poly.pdbx_strand_id
1 'polypeptide(L)'
;MTKLFERIGGREAVNAAVDVFYNKVLADERIRHFFEGIDMAAQRRKQIMFLTYAFGGPNTYDGKGMREAHEALVAQGLNDEHFNAVVENLGATLQELGVADELIKEAAAIAESTRADVLLK
;
A
#
# COMPACT_ATOMS: atom_id res chain seq x y z
N MET A 1 2.40 14.55 19.08
CA MET A 1 2.99 13.34 18.47
C MET A 1 3.23 13.64 17.01
N THR A 2 4.46 13.44 16.51
CA THR A 2 4.76 13.56 15.08
C THR A 2 4.07 12.41 14.34
N LYS A 3 3.56 12.69 13.15
CA LYS A 3 2.78 11.70 12.39
C LYS A 3 3.72 10.66 11.78
N LEU A 4 3.25 9.44 11.53
CA LEU A 4 4.08 8.39 10.93
C LEU A 4 4.78 8.87 9.65
N PHE A 5 4.07 9.63 8.82
CA PHE A 5 4.58 10.25 7.60
C PHE A 5 5.89 11.03 7.83
N GLU A 6 5.98 11.85 8.87
CA GLU A 6 7.19 12.61 9.18
C GLU A 6 8.30 11.69 9.68
N ARG A 7 7.95 10.70 10.51
CA ARG A 7 8.89 9.77 11.15
C ARG A 7 9.54 8.82 10.14
N ILE A 8 8.86 8.47 9.05
CA ILE A 8 9.44 7.65 7.97
C ILE A 8 10.29 8.44 6.97
N GLY A 9 10.36 9.77 7.07
CA GLY A 9 11.12 10.63 6.15
C GLY A 9 10.26 11.42 5.14
N GLY A 10 8.94 11.48 5.35
CA GLY A 10 8.03 12.34 4.59
C GLY A 10 7.87 11.94 3.12
N ARG A 11 7.64 12.94 2.27
CA ARG A 11 7.25 12.73 0.86
C ARG A 11 8.30 11.95 0.06
N GLU A 12 9.58 12.24 0.27
CA GLU A 12 10.65 11.58 -0.49
C GLU A 12 10.72 10.09 -0.15
N ALA A 13 10.62 9.75 1.14
CA ALA A 13 10.57 8.37 1.58
C ALA A 13 9.33 7.63 1.05
N VAL A 14 8.15 8.27 1.07
CA VAL A 14 6.92 7.68 0.49
C VAL A 14 7.08 7.42 -1.01
N ASN A 15 7.64 8.37 -1.76
CA ASN A 15 7.85 8.20 -3.21
C ASN A 15 8.78 7.01 -3.49
N ALA A 16 9.94 6.95 -2.80
CA ALA A 16 10.89 5.86 -2.95
C ALA A 16 10.26 4.51 -2.55
N ALA A 17 9.50 4.47 -1.45
CA ALA A 17 8.78 3.29 -1.01
C ALA A 17 7.78 2.81 -2.06
N VAL A 18 7.01 3.69 -2.69
CA VAL A 18 6.03 3.26 -3.71
C VAL A 18 6.70 2.67 -4.94
N ASP A 19 7.83 3.23 -5.37
CA ASP A 19 8.57 2.71 -6.53
C ASP A 19 9.11 1.30 -6.27
N VAL A 20 9.78 1.11 -5.13
CA VAL A 20 10.32 -0.20 -4.72
C VAL A 20 9.19 -1.20 -4.47
N PHE A 21 8.11 -0.78 -3.83
CA PHE A 21 6.95 -1.61 -3.51
C PHE A 21 6.32 -2.21 -4.77
N TYR A 22 6.07 -1.40 -5.81
CA TYR A 22 5.48 -1.94 -7.03
C TYR A 22 6.42 -2.83 -7.83
N ASN A 23 7.74 -2.65 -7.71
CA ASN A 23 8.67 -3.61 -8.30
C ASN A 23 8.52 -4.99 -7.64
N LYS A 24 8.32 -5.04 -6.32
CA LYS A 24 8.06 -6.30 -5.60
C LYS A 24 6.69 -6.89 -5.95
N VAL A 25 5.63 -6.08 -5.94
CA VAL A 25 4.26 -6.51 -6.29
C VAL A 25 4.19 -7.10 -7.70
N LEU A 26 4.85 -6.46 -8.68
CA LEU A 26 4.85 -6.96 -10.06
C LEU A 26 5.73 -8.21 -10.25
N ALA A 27 6.66 -8.47 -9.34
CA ALA A 27 7.47 -9.69 -9.31
C ALA A 27 6.79 -10.83 -8.52
N ASP A 28 5.81 -10.52 -7.67
CA ASP A 28 5.13 -11.49 -6.80
C ASP A 28 4.03 -12.24 -7.56
N GLU A 29 4.27 -13.53 -7.85
CA GLU A 29 3.36 -14.37 -8.63
C GLU A 29 1.98 -14.53 -7.99
N ARG A 30 1.88 -14.36 -6.66
CA ARG A 30 0.62 -14.45 -5.92
C ARG A 30 -0.33 -13.32 -6.29
N ILE A 31 0.18 -12.15 -6.69
CA ILE A 31 -0.64 -10.93 -6.84
C ILE A 31 -0.41 -10.16 -8.13
N ARG A 32 0.66 -10.41 -8.90
CA ARG A 32 0.99 -9.64 -10.11
C ARG A 32 -0.15 -9.61 -11.14
N HIS A 33 -0.93 -10.68 -11.20
CA HIS A 33 -2.02 -10.83 -12.17
C HIS A 33 -3.17 -9.83 -11.96
N PHE A 34 -3.39 -9.36 -10.71
CA PHE A 34 -4.37 -8.29 -10.44
C PHE A 34 -3.98 -6.93 -11.03
N PHE A 35 -2.72 -6.78 -11.46
CA PHE A 35 -2.19 -5.55 -12.02
C PHE A 35 -2.00 -5.62 -13.54
N GLU A 36 -2.43 -6.71 -14.19
CA GLU A 36 -2.39 -6.83 -15.65
C GLU A 36 -3.31 -5.79 -16.32
N GLY A 37 -2.80 -5.09 -17.32
CA GLY A 37 -3.54 -4.04 -18.03
C GLY A 37 -3.75 -2.74 -17.24
N ILE A 38 -3.20 -2.63 -16.03
CA ILE A 38 -3.29 -1.42 -15.21
C ILE A 38 -2.22 -0.40 -15.64
N ASP A 39 -2.61 0.87 -15.75
CA ASP A 39 -1.64 1.97 -15.87
C ASP A 39 -0.86 2.11 -14.56
N MET A 40 0.32 1.50 -14.53
CA MET A 40 1.17 1.46 -13.34
C MET A 40 1.77 2.83 -12.98
N ALA A 41 1.78 3.80 -13.89
CA ALA A 41 2.17 5.17 -13.55
C ALA A 41 1.04 5.87 -12.78
N ALA A 42 -0.21 5.70 -13.24
CA ALA A 42 -1.39 6.17 -12.50
C ALA A 42 -1.54 5.47 -11.15
N GLN A 43 -1.28 4.17 -11.09
CA GLN A 43 -1.36 3.39 -9.86
C GLN A 43 -0.33 3.84 -8.81
N ARG A 44 0.93 4.07 -9.20
CA ARG A 44 1.95 4.64 -8.31
C ARG A 44 1.54 5.99 -7.74
N ARG A 45 1.01 6.91 -8.57
CA ARG A 45 0.53 8.22 -8.10
C ARG A 45 -0.58 8.07 -7.05
N LYS A 46 -1.56 7.19 -7.29
CA LYS A 46 -2.63 6.92 -6.33
C LYS A 46 -2.10 6.32 -5.02
N GLN A 47 -1.15 5.39 -5.11
CA GLN A 47 -0.55 4.77 -3.92
C GLN A 47 0.25 5.78 -3.09
N ILE A 48 0.98 6.70 -3.71
CA ILE A 48 1.67 7.79 -3.01
C ILE A 48 0.67 8.64 -2.23
N MET A 49 -0.45 9.02 -2.86
CA MET A 49 -1.50 9.79 -2.21
C MET A 49 -2.13 9.03 -1.05
N PHE A 50 -2.41 7.75 -1.24
CA PHE A 50 -2.96 6.87 -0.22
C PHE A 50 -2.02 6.71 0.97
N LEU A 51 -0.74 6.34 0.76
CA LEU A 51 0.23 6.19 1.85
C LEU A 51 0.51 7.51 2.56
N THR A 52 0.55 8.63 1.82
CA THR A 52 0.67 9.95 2.43
C THR A 52 -0.50 10.20 3.38
N TYR A 53 -1.74 9.98 2.95
CA TYR A 53 -2.93 10.14 3.80
C TYR A 53 -2.93 9.14 4.98
N ALA A 54 -2.70 7.86 4.70
CA ALA A 54 -2.75 6.78 5.68
C ALA A 54 -1.71 6.95 6.79
N PHE A 55 -0.51 7.45 6.46
CA PHE A 55 0.54 7.76 7.44
C PHE A 55 0.36 9.13 8.11
N GLY A 56 -0.76 9.80 7.85
CA GLY A 56 -1.15 11.06 8.48
C GLY A 56 -0.57 12.32 7.81
N GLY A 57 0.06 12.21 6.64
CA GLY A 57 0.59 13.34 5.87
C GLY A 57 -0.46 14.43 5.57
N PRO A 58 -0.04 15.57 5.00
CA PRO A 58 -0.89 16.76 4.84
C PRO A 58 -2.01 16.60 3.79
N ASN A 59 -1.98 15.51 3.02
CA ASN A 59 -2.92 15.30 1.92
C ASN A 59 -4.16 14.54 2.39
N THR A 60 -5.30 14.91 1.83
CA THR A 60 -6.51 14.09 1.85
C THR A 60 -6.47 13.11 0.68
N TYR A 61 -6.89 11.87 0.92
CA TYR A 61 -7.13 10.90 -0.15
C TYR A 61 -8.51 11.19 -0.78
N ASP A 62 -8.53 11.53 -2.06
CA ASP A 62 -9.72 11.85 -2.86
C ASP A 62 -10.07 10.76 -3.90
N GLY A 63 -9.37 9.64 -3.84
CA GLY A 63 -9.63 8.49 -4.70
C GLY A 63 -10.87 7.69 -4.29
N LYS A 64 -11.17 6.64 -5.06
CA LYS A 64 -12.21 5.67 -4.71
C LYS A 64 -11.99 5.11 -3.31
N GLY A 65 -13.06 4.94 -2.54
CA GLY A 65 -12.99 4.23 -1.27
C GLY A 65 -12.42 2.82 -1.47
N MET A 66 -11.74 2.27 -0.45
CA MET A 66 -11.09 0.96 -0.56
C MET A 66 -12.06 -0.14 -1.02
N ARG A 67 -13.30 -0.09 -0.56
CA ARG A 67 -14.37 -1.02 -0.97
C ARG A 67 -14.65 -0.96 -2.48
N GLU A 68 -14.95 0.22 -3.00
CA GLU A 68 -15.25 0.43 -4.43
C GLU A 68 -14.03 0.15 -5.32
N ALA A 69 -12.82 0.46 -4.84
CA ALA A 69 -11.59 0.26 -5.60
C ALA A 69 -11.26 -1.23 -5.82
N HIS A 70 -11.65 -2.10 -4.90
CA HIS A 70 -11.28 -3.52 -4.91
C HIS A 70 -12.45 -4.46 -5.20
N GLU A 71 -13.67 -3.95 -5.36
CA GLU A 71 -14.88 -4.75 -5.57
C GLU A 71 -14.75 -5.73 -6.74
N ALA A 72 -14.31 -5.22 -7.90
CA ALA A 72 -14.10 -6.04 -9.09
C ALA A 72 -12.98 -7.09 -8.91
N LEU A 73 -12.00 -6.85 -8.02
CA LEU A 73 -10.91 -7.77 -7.74
C LEU A 73 -11.36 -8.91 -6.83
N VAL A 74 -12.25 -8.63 -5.86
CA VAL A 74 -12.87 -9.69 -5.04
C VAL A 74 -13.71 -10.63 -5.90
N ALA A 75 -14.43 -10.09 -6.90
CA ALA A 75 -15.12 -10.92 -7.90
C ALA A 75 -14.16 -11.79 -8.75
N GLN A 76 -12.87 -11.41 -8.84
CA GLN A 76 -11.80 -12.15 -9.52
C GLN A 76 -11.01 -13.08 -8.58
N GLY A 77 -11.37 -13.18 -7.31
CA GLY A 77 -10.72 -14.07 -6.34
C GLY A 77 -9.74 -13.41 -5.38
N LEU A 78 -9.70 -12.06 -5.29
CA LEU A 78 -8.95 -11.37 -4.24
C LEU A 78 -9.40 -11.87 -2.85
N ASN A 79 -8.44 -12.23 -1.99
CA ASN A 79 -8.69 -12.90 -0.72
C ASN A 79 -7.60 -12.54 0.31
N ASP A 80 -7.64 -13.17 1.49
CA ASP A 80 -6.69 -12.88 2.58
C ASP A 80 -5.22 -13.17 2.24
N GLU A 81 -4.94 -14.20 1.44
CA GLU A 81 -3.58 -14.54 1.01
C GLU A 81 -3.00 -13.40 0.14
N HIS A 82 -3.80 -12.91 -0.79
CA HIS A 82 -3.41 -11.79 -1.66
C HIS A 82 -3.19 -10.50 -0.85
N PHE A 83 -4.06 -10.23 0.12
CA PHE A 83 -3.88 -9.08 1.01
C PHE A 83 -2.60 -9.21 1.85
N ASN A 84 -2.33 -10.40 2.40
CA ASN A 84 -1.11 -10.65 3.17
C ASN A 84 0.13 -10.42 2.30
N ALA A 85 0.12 -10.91 1.05
CA ALA A 85 1.21 -10.68 0.11
C ALA A 85 1.49 -9.18 -0.13
N VAL A 86 0.44 -8.36 -0.24
CA VAL A 86 0.58 -6.90 -0.34
C VAL A 86 1.25 -6.31 0.90
N VAL A 87 0.82 -6.69 2.10
CA VAL A 87 1.38 -6.19 3.38
C VAL A 87 2.82 -6.66 3.56
N GLU A 88 3.14 -7.91 3.22
CA GLU A 88 4.50 -8.46 3.23
C GLU A 88 5.43 -7.66 2.30
N ASN A 89 4.99 -7.39 1.06
CA ASN A 89 5.77 -6.60 0.11
C ASN A 89 5.98 -5.17 0.57
N LEU A 90 5.00 -4.56 1.24
CA LEU A 90 5.15 -3.24 1.87
C LEU A 90 6.20 -3.29 2.99
N GLY A 91 6.10 -4.26 3.90
CA GLY A 91 7.06 -4.43 5.00
C GLY A 91 8.49 -4.63 4.50
N ALA A 92 8.69 -5.53 3.53
CA ALA A 92 9.99 -5.77 2.91
C ALA A 92 10.55 -4.52 2.22
N THR A 93 9.69 -3.71 1.62
CA THR A 93 10.09 -2.44 0.99
C THR A 93 10.59 -1.44 2.01
N LEU A 94 9.84 -1.24 3.10
CA LEU A 94 10.24 -0.29 4.14
C LEU A 94 11.53 -0.75 4.84
N GLN A 95 11.69 -2.06 5.04
CA GLN A 95 12.91 -2.65 5.59
C GLN A 95 14.13 -2.40 4.68
N GLU A 96 13.98 -2.60 3.36
CA GLU A 96 15.04 -2.34 2.38
C GLU A 96 15.47 -0.86 2.36
N LEU A 97 14.52 0.05 2.61
CA LEU A 97 14.76 1.48 2.70
C LEU A 97 15.30 1.93 4.08
N GLY A 98 15.58 1.00 4.99
CA GLY A 98 16.17 1.29 6.30
C GLY A 98 15.19 1.92 7.30
N VAL A 99 13.89 1.79 7.08
CA VAL A 99 12.87 2.23 8.04
C VAL A 99 12.93 1.34 9.28
N ALA A 100 12.85 1.94 10.46
CA ALA A 100 12.93 1.20 11.72
C ALA A 100 11.73 0.25 11.94
N ASP A 101 11.97 -0.91 12.54
CA ASP A 101 10.98 -1.98 12.72
C ASP A 101 9.69 -1.51 13.41
N GLU A 102 9.79 -0.58 14.37
CA GLU A 102 8.61 -0.03 15.04
C GLU A 102 7.72 0.76 14.09
N LEU A 103 8.30 1.47 13.12
CA LEU A 103 7.57 2.22 12.11
C LEU A 103 6.96 1.29 11.06
N ILE A 104 7.67 0.20 10.71
CA ILE A 104 7.14 -0.83 9.81
C ILE A 104 5.91 -1.50 10.44
N LYS A 105 5.95 -1.82 11.74
CA LYS A 105 4.80 -2.37 12.47
C LYS A 105 3.62 -1.41 12.49
N GLU A 106 3.87 -0.11 12.67
CA GLU A 106 2.83 0.92 12.63
C GLU A 106 2.20 1.03 11.23
N ALA A 107 3.03 1.02 10.18
CA ALA A 107 2.56 1.02 8.79
C ALA A 107 1.74 -0.24 8.46
N ALA A 108 2.18 -1.42 8.91
CA ALA A 108 1.46 -2.67 8.73
C ALA A 108 0.11 -2.66 9.46
N ALA A 109 0.03 -2.12 10.68
CA ALA A 109 -1.22 -1.99 11.42
C ALA A 109 -2.22 -1.06 10.71
N ILE A 110 -1.74 0.04 10.11
CA ILE A 110 -2.57 0.93 9.30
C ILE A 110 -3.08 0.20 8.05
N ALA A 111 -2.20 -0.51 7.33
CA ALA A 111 -2.64 -1.30 6.18
C ALA A 111 -3.71 -2.33 6.58
N GLU A 112 -3.47 -3.08 7.66
CA GLU A 112 -4.37 -4.11 8.19
C GLU A 112 -5.77 -3.55 8.52
N SER A 113 -5.85 -2.31 9.02
CA SER A 113 -7.14 -1.64 9.31
C SER A 113 -8.05 -1.49 8.09
N THR A 114 -7.50 -1.59 6.87
CA THR A 114 -8.25 -1.49 5.61
C THR A 114 -8.73 -2.83 5.07
N ARG A 115 -8.32 -3.96 5.68
CA ARG A 115 -8.59 -5.31 5.17
C ARG A 115 -10.07 -5.55 4.90
N ALA A 116 -10.94 -5.19 5.85
CA ALA A 116 -12.37 -5.41 5.72
C ALA A 116 -12.93 -4.75 4.46
N ASP A 117 -12.55 -3.51 4.19
CA ASP A 117 -13.00 -2.80 2.99
C ASP A 117 -12.39 -3.36 1.71
N VAL A 118 -11.09 -3.67 1.71
CA VAL A 118 -10.41 -4.24 0.53
C VAL A 118 -10.99 -5.61 0.15
N LEU A 119 -11.34 -6.43 1.13
CA LEU A 119 -11.88 -7.78 0.92
C LEU A 119 -13.42 -7.84 0.90
N LEU A 120 -14.10 -6.70 0.96
CA LEU A 120 -15.57 -6.59 1.04
C LEU A 120 -16.21 -7.38 2.20
N LYS A 121 -15.53 -7.47 3.36
CA LYS A 121 -16.03 -8.15 4.56
C LYS A 121 -16.62 -7.17 5.58
#